data_AF-A0A6N9YN05-F1
#
_entry.id   AF-A0A6N9YN05-F1
#
_cell.length_a   1.000
_cell.length_b   1.000
_cell.length_c   1.000
_cell.angle_alpha   90.00
_cell.angle_beta   90.00
_cell.angle_gamma   90.00
#
_symmetry.space_group_name_H-M   'P 1'
#
loop_
_entity.id
_entity.type
_entity.pdbx_description
1 polymer ?
#
loop_
_entity_poly.entity_id
_entity_poly.type
_entity_poly.pdbx_seq_one_letter_code
_entity_poly.pdbx_strand_id
1 'polypeptide(L)' 'MASILPPKAHAAAGQLEDALTTWRNGTRPHARTRAAGERAVALCGDIIVEFQKLRDQLTTELGQYDDAQRKGT' A
#
# COMPACT_ATOMS: atom_id res chain seq x y z
N MET A 1 -17.47 2.42 -8.05
CA MET A 1 -16.32 1.75 -8.68
C MET A 1 -15.77 0.75 -7.68
N ALA A 2 -15.79 -0.55 -8.02
CA ALA A 2 -15.25 -1.57 -7.14
C ALA A 2 -13.73 -1.45 -7.10
N SER A 3 -13.15 -1.44 -5.89
CA SER A 3 -11.70 -1.46 -5.69
C SER A 3 -11.13 -2.71 -6.37
N ILE A 4 -10.14 -2.53 -7.25
CA ILE A 4 -9.44 -3.60 -7.96
C ILE A 4 -8.57 -4.45 -7.02
N LEU A 5 -8.12 -3.86 -5.91
CA LEU A 5 -7.60 -4.65 -4.81
C LEU A 5 -8.79 -5.24 -4.05
N PRO A 6 -8.79 -6.55 -3.73
CA PRO A 6 -9.75 -7.14 -2.81
C PRO A 6 -9.83 -6.23 -1.57
N PRO A 7 -11.02 -5.92 -1.03
CA PRO A 7 -11.17 -5.02 0.13
C PRO A 7 -10.24 -5.39 1.30
N LYS A 8 -9.94 -6.69 1.43
CA LYS A 8 -8.98 -7.24 2.39
C LYS A 8 -7.54 -6.73 2.19
N ALA A 9 -7.07 -6.59 0.94
CA ALA A 9 -5.72 -6.12 0.65
C ALA A 9 -5.55 -4.62 0.95
N HIS A 10 -6.57 -3.81 0.65
CA HIS A 10 -6.53 -2.39 1.01
C HIS A 10 -6.59 -2.19 2.53
N ALA A 11 -7.46 -2.92 3.22
CA ALA A 11 -7.52 -2.92 4.69
C ALA A 11 -6.22 -3.41 5.33
N ALA A 12 -5.59 -4.46 4.78
CA ALA A 12 -4.32 -4.98 5.27
C ALA A 12 -3.17 -3.96 5.12
N ALA A 13 -3.13 -3.20 4.01
CA ALA A 13 -2.13 -2.15 3.82
C ALA A 13 -2.26 -1.02 4.86
N GLY A 14 -3.48 -0.57 5.13
CA GLY A 14 -3.74 0.44 6.17
C GLY A 14 -3.40 -0.06 7.58
N GLN A 15 -3.76 -1.30 7.92
CA GLN A 15 -3.37 -1.92 9.20
C GLN A 15 -1.86 -2.05 9.36
N LEU A 16 -1.15 -2.34 8.27
CA LEU A 16 0.32 -2.39 8.26
C LEU A 16 0.89 -0.99 8.53
N GLU A 17 0.38 0.04 7.84
CA GLU A 17 0.81 1.44 8.02
C GLU A 17 0.61 1.93 9.47
N ASP A 18 -0.54 1.61 10.07
CA ASP A 18 -0.86 1.94 11.46
C ASP A 18 0.08 1.23 12.45
N ALA A 19 0.36 -0.06 12.23
CA ALA A 19 1.27 -0.84 13.05
C ALA A 19 2.71 -0.30 12.98
N LEU A 20 3.17 0.07 11.78
CA LEU A 20 4.49 0.67 11.56
C LEU A 20 4.60 2.04 12.23
N THR A 21 3.55 2.87 12.14
CA THR A 21 3.48 4.17 12.80
C THR A 21 3.53 4.03 14.32
N THR A 22 2.72 3.12 14.87
CA THR A 22 2.69 2.82 16.31
C THR A 22 4.06 2.37 16.80
N TRP A 23 4.69 1.44 16.08
CA TRP A 23 5.98 0.92 16.46
C TRP A 23 7.11 1.96 16.32
N ARG A 24 7.06 2.83 15.30
CA ARG A 24 8.01 3.94 15.13
C ARG A 24 7.95 4.91 16.30
N ASN A 25 6.74 5.14 16.82
CA ASN A 25 6.46 6.07 17.92
C ASN A 25 6.65 5.42 19.30
N GLY A 26 6.75 4.08 19.37
CA GLY A 26 6.98 3.33 20.61
C GLY A 26 8.40 3.48 21.17
N THR A 27 8.52 3.38 22.49
CA THR A 27 9.78 3.50 23.23
C THR A 27 10.72 2.32 22.93
N ARG A 28 11.99 2.60 22.56
CA ARG A 28 12.97 1.57 22.19
C ARG A 28 14.11 1.46 23.21
N PRO A 29 14.42 0.26 23.71
CA PRO A 29 15.73 -0.04 24.26
C PRO A 29 16.69 -0.52 23.14
N HIS A 30 17.95 -0.09 23.22
CA HIS A 30 19.09 -0.40 22.34
C HIS A 30 19.13 0.24 20.92
N ALA A 31 20.18 1.03 20.66
CA ALA A 31 20.38 1.78 19.41
C ALA A 31 20.49 0.91 18.13
N ARG A 32 21.01 -0.32 18.24
CA ARG A 32 21.14 -1.23 17.08
C ARG A 32 19.78 -1.80 16.65
N THR A 33 18.95 -2.20 17.61
CA THR A 33 17.57 -2.64 17.39
C THR A 33 16.72 -1.50 16.85
N ARG A 34 16.97 -0.26 17.31
CA ARG A 34 16.37 0.97 16.78
C ARG A 34 16.63 1.13 15.27
N ALA A 35 17.90 1.13 14.87
CA ALA A 35 18.27 1.36 13.47
C ALA A 35 17.79 0.24 12.53
N ALA A 36 17.94 -1.03 12.93
CA ALA A 36 17.40 -2.16 12.18
C ALA A 36 15.88 -2.02 12.01
N GLY A 37 15.23 -1.54 13.08
CA GLY A 37 13.83 -1.30 13.06
C GLY A 37 13.38 -0.18 12.11
N GLU A 38 13.98 1.00 12.21
CA GLU A 38 13.68 2.12 11.29
C GLU A 38 13.83 1.71 9.82
N ARG A 39 14.84 0.90 9.49
CA ARG A 39 15.02 0.33 8.14
C ARG A 39 13.87 -0.60 7.74
N ALA A 40 13.43 -1.48 8.64
CA ALA A 40 12.29 -2.36 8.37
C ALA A 40 11.01 -1.56 8.10
N VAL A 41 10.76 -0.49 8.87
CA VAL A 41 9.61 0.41 8.62
C VAL A 41 9.69 1.11 7.28
N ALA A 42 10.87 1.62 6.90
CA ALA A 42 11.05 2.26 5.61
C ALA A 42 10.74 1.29 4.45
N LEU A 43 11.31 0.08 4.50
CA LEU A 43 11.06 -0.96 3.49
C LEU A 43 9.58 -1.34 3.38
N CYS A 44 8.88 -1.48 4.50
CA CYS A 44 7.45 -1.76 4.47
C CYS A 44 6.63 -0.59 3.88
N GLY A 45 7.03 0.65 4.15
CA GLY A 45 6.45 1.84 3.53
C GLY A 45 6.63 1.86 2.01
N ASP A 46 7.84 1.56 1.52
CA ASP A 46 8.12 1.48 0.08
C ASP A 46 7.25 0.43 -0.61
N ILE A 47 7.09 -0.75 0.02
CA ILE A 47 6.21 -1.82 -0.50
C ILE A 47 4.76 -1.35 -0.60
N ILE A 48 4.24 -0.64 0.41
CA ILE A 48 2.86 -0.10 0.38
C ILE A 48 2.69 0.83 -0.83
N VAL A 49 3.65 1.73 -1.08
CA VAL A 49 3.61 2.68 -2.20
C VAL A 49 3.59 1.95 -3.54
N GLU A 50 4.41 0.92 -3.73
CA GLU A 50 4.42 0.15 -4.99
C GLU A 50 3.08 -0.58 -5.23
N PHE A 51 2.46 -1.13 -4.18
CA PHE A 51 1.12 -1.71 -4.31
C PHE A 51 0.04 -0.67 -4.65
N GLN A 52 0.15 0.56 -4.11
CA GLN A 52 -0.78 1.65 -4.45
C GLN A 52 -0.63 2.05 -5.92
N LYS A 53 0.60 2.20 -6.44
CA LYS A 53 0.84 2.49 -7.85
C LYS A 53 0.26 1.42 -8.77
N LEU A 54 0.48 0.14 -8.44
CA LEU A 54 -0.06 -0.98 -9.21
C LEU A 54 -1.60 -0.94 -9.23
N ARG A 55 -2.24 -0.68 -8.09
CA ARG A 55 -3.70 -0.51 -8.02
C ARG A 55 -4.18 0.63 -8.91
N ASP A 56 -3.53 1.78 -8.86
CA ASP A 56 -3.96 2.97 -9.59
C ASP A 56 -3.78 2.78 -11.11
N GLN A 57 -2.69 2.12 -11.52
CA GLN A 57 -2.46 1.74 -12.91
C GLN A 57 -3.56 0.78 -13.41
N LEU A 58 -3.82 -0.31 -12.68
CA LEU A 58 -4.87 -1.26 -13.05
C LEU A 58 -6.25 -0.59 -13.11
N THR A 59 -6.52 0.37 -12.23
CA THR A 59 -7.77 1.16 -12.22
C THR A 59 -7.91 2.01 -13.47
N THR A 60 -6.80 2.60 -13.91
CA THR A 60 -6.75 3.40 -15.14
C THR A 60 -6.97 2.52 -16.36
N GLU A 61 -6.27 1.39 -16.46
CA GLU A 61 -6.41 0.44 -17.58
C GLU A 61 -7.84 -0.12 -17.69
N LEU A 62 -8.46 -0.45 -16.55
CA LEU A 62 -9.85 -0.94 -16.54
C LEU A 62 -10.82 0.13 -17.03
N GLY A 63 -10.66 1.38 -16.59
CA GLY A 63 -11.49 2.50 -17.06
C GLY A 63 -11.36 2.73 -18.56
N GLN A 64 -10.14 2.67 -19.09
CA GLN A 64 -9.88 2.78 -20.53
C GLN A 64 -10.51 1.62 -21.31
N TYR A 65 -10.46 0.40 -20.78
CA TYR A 65 -11.11 -0.77 -21.38
C TYR A 65 -12.63 -0.59 -21.43
N ASP A 66 -13.25 -0.19 -20.33
CA ASP A 66 -14.69 0.05 -20.25
C ASP A 66 -15.16 1.14 -21.23
N ASP A 67 -14.38 2.22 -21.35
CA ASP A 67 -14.67 3.31 -22.29
C ASP A 67 -14.51 2.86 -23.76
N ALA A 68 -13.52 2.05 -24.07
CA ALA A 68 -13.31 1.49 -25.40
C ALA A 68 -14.45 0.55 -25.80
N GLN A 69 -14.91 -0.31 -24.87
CA GLN A 69 -16.05 -1.19 -25.09
C GLN A 69 -17.33 -0.40 -25.38
N ARG A 70 -17.58 0.69 -24.64
CA ARG A 70 -18.77 1.54 -24.87
C ARG A 70 -18.75 2.33 -26.17
N LYS A 71 -17.58 2.69 -26.70
CA LYS A 71 -17.44 3.42 -27.97
C LYS A 71 -17.52 2.51 -29.21
N GLY A 72 -17.30 1.20 -29.03
CA GLY A 72 -17.32 0.20 -30.11
C GLY A 72 -18.68 -0.48 -30.34
N THR A 73 -19.69 -0.15 -29.54
CA THR A 73 -21.10 -0.57 -29.66
C THR A 73 -21.99 0.61 -30.00
#